data_AF-A0A7C4W6C7-F1
#
_entry.id   AF-A0A7C4W6C7-F1
#
_cell.length_a   1.000
_cell.length_b   1.000
_cell.length_c   1.000
_cell.angle_alpha   90.00
_cell.angle_beta   90.00
_cell.angle_gamma   90.00
#
_symmetry.space_group_name_H-M   'P 1'
#
loop_
_entity.id
_entity.type
_entity.pdbx_description
1 polymer ?
#
loop_
_entity_poly.entity_id
_entity_poly.type
_entity_poly.pdbx_seq_one_letter_code
_entity_poly.pdbx_strand_id
1 'polypeptide(L)'
;MRKVVKRLFKEARFVQLVALLILIIPVVIVTAGVLVPQKLGIAKVELGKELKVDGKNFPFTFLDGMLLVDGKRTITMNGQKYIVEVKTSPDQIRLNGITEVYTYVFESTVTFYDPTVRALKAINKSNEIKLSDKFYLAVASDDFGNISDVAFVPPTLENLDILDSQNPITNISGRKFLLSSKSPYRIISKTLLPEKSALMLESGVTVITALNAELNIKGAFVTTGLVSFLGSGKLTVSDSGSAYVSAIGPEIDISSDRGSLIFVDGSNLRNIDANLTNFVVIRKSSLNRVSINGVHTVYIIDSSIEELEIQNCGNVFINNTVVNDVKVGLVSKVISYDSRFDKLSISDLSSVALVSSKITNLQLSKGSVLKVKNSTLMNAKVEDYSIAYIFKTNVNQLSVGNAKYYQLESNIKKLTKLQEE
;
A
#
# COMPACT_ATOMS: atom_id res chain seq x y z
N MET A 1 -53.58 -9.06 -21.41
CA MET A 1 -52.34 -8.24 -21.41
C MET A 1 -52.30 -7.05 -20.44
N ARG A 2 -53.41 -6.43 -20.02
CA ARG A 2 -53.39 -5.27 -19.08
C ARG A 2 -53.01 -5.57 -17.61
N LYS A 3 -52.96 -6.84 -17.17
CA LYS A 3 -52.60 -7.21 -15.78
C LYS A 3 -51.09 -7.49 -15.58
N VAL A 4 -50.33 -7.74 -16.64
CA VAL A 4 -48.88 -8.02 -16.55
C VAL A 4 -48.06 -6.72 -16.52
N VAL A 5 -48.49 -5.69 -17.25
CA VAL A 5 -47.84 -4.37 -17.30
C VAL A 5 -47.91 -3.63 -15.96
N LYS A 6 -48.99 -3.83 -15.17
CA LYS A 6 -49.11 -3.22 -13.83
C LYS A 6 -48.22 -3.88 -12.76
N ARG A 7 -47.76 -5.12 -12.97
CA ARG A 7 -46.85 -5.81 -12.03
C ARG A 7 -45.40 -5.38 -12.25
N LEU A 8 -44.98 -5.27 -13.53
CA LEU A 8 -43.65 -4.79 -13.92
C LEU A 8 -43.38 -3.33 -13.51
N PHE A 9 -44.38 -2.44 -13.58
CA PHE A 9 -44.22 -1.05 -13.13
C PHE A 9 -44.15 -0.88 -11.61
N LYS A 10 -44.63 -1.86 -10.84
CA LYS A 10 -44.63 -1.81 -9.37
C LYS A 10 -43.30 -2.31 -8.79
N GLU A 11 -42.66 -3.28 -9.45
CA GLU A 11 -41.34 -3.80 -9.06
C GLU A 11 -40.20 -2.85 -9.47
N ALA A 12 -40.27 -2.21 -10.64
CA ALA A 12 -39.23 -1.26 -11.08
C ALA A 12 -39.12 -0.01 -10.17
N ARG A 13 -40.25 0.51 -9.65
CA ARG A 13 -40.24 1.60 -8.67
C ARG A 13 -39.77 1.16 -7.28
N PHE A 14 -39.98 -0.10 -6.92
CA PHE A 14 -39.50 -0.62 -5.63
C PHE A 14 -37.97 -0.82 -5.66
N VAL A 15 -37.42 -1.27 -6.78
CA VAL A 15 -35.96 -1.39 -6.96
C VAL A 15 -35.29 -0.02 -7.07
N GLN A 16 -35.93 0.99 -7.68
CA GLN A 16 -35.41 2.36 -7.65
C GLN A 16 -35.52 3.03 -6.27
N LEU A 17 -36.56 2.75 -5.48
CA LEU A 17 -36.66 3.28 -4.11
C LEU A 17 -35.64 2.61 -3.17
N VAL A 18 -35.37 1.31 -3.36
CA VAL A 18 -34.37 0.57 -2.57
C VAL A 18 -32.94 0.94 -3.00
N ALA A 19 -32.69 1.19 -4.29
CA ALA A 19 -31.40 1.70 -4.76
C ALA A 19 -31.15 3.16 -4.34
N LEU A 20 -32.18 3.98 -4.19
CA LEU A 20 -32.06 5.35 -3.66
C LEU A 20 -31.97 5.40 -2.13
N LEU A 21 -32.50 4.39 -1.41
CA LEU A 21 -32.37 4.27 0.04
C LEU A 21 -31.00 3.72 0.51
N ILE A 22 -30.24 3.06 -0.37
CA ILE A 22 -28.87 2.58 -0.04
C ILE A 22 -27.82 3.68 -0.30
N LEU A 23 -28.20 4.82 -0.90
CA LEU A 23 -27.31 5.94 -1.20
C LEU A 23 -27.45 7.15 -0.24
N ILE A 24 -28.09 6.96 0.91
CA ILE A 24 -28.11 7.95 1.99
C ILE A 24 -27.71 7.22 3.26
N ILE A 25 -26.40 7.18 3.53
CA ILE A 25 -25.93 6.96 4.90
C ILE A 25 -26.54 8.13 5.69
N PRO A 26 -27.44 7.89 6.67
CA PRO A 26 -27.76 8.94 7.61
C PRO A 26 -26.46 9.21 8.34
N VAL A 27 -25.85 10.36 8.04
CA VAL A 27 -24.92 10.99 8.97
C VAL A 27 -25.77 11.23 10.21
N VAL A 28 -25.71 10.29 11.14
CA VAL A 28 -26.09 10.57 12.52
C VAL A 28 -25.07 11.62 12.95
N ILE A 29 -25.45 12.90 12.79
CA ILE A 29 -24.81 14.00 13.49
C ILE A 29 -25.22 13.80 14.94
N VAL A 30 -24.56 12.85 15.62
CA VAL A 30 -24.38 12.99 17.05
C VAL A 30 -23.66 14.31 17.18
N THR A 31 -24.30 15.29 17.82
CA THR A 31 -23.64 16.51 18.28
C THR A 31 -22.68 16.16 19.41
N ALA A 32 -21.71 15.28 19.14
CA ALA A 32 -20.47 15.23 19.87
C ALA A 32 -19.78 16.56 19.53
N GLY A 33 -19.41 17.34 20.55
CA GLY A 33 -18.64 18.56 20.33
C GLY A 33 -17.50 18.27 19.36
N VAL A 34 -17.35 19.09 18.32
CA VAL A 34 -16.32 18.95 17.30
C VAL A 34 -14.96 18.82 18.00
N LEU A 35 -14.37 17.62 17.98
CA LEU A 35 -13.12 17.33 18.66
C LEU A 35 -11.95 17.72 17.76
N VAL A 36 -11.26 18.79 18.12
CA VAL A 36 -9.97 19.14 17.50
C VAL A 36 -8.92 18.14 18.02
N PRO A 37 -8.25 17.35 17.15
CA PRO A 37 -7.31 16.34 17.60
C PRO A 37 -6.04 16.98 18.16
N GLN A 38 -5.40 16.32 19.13
CA GLN A 38 -4.10 16.78 19.65
C GLN A 38 -2.94 16.46 18.69
N LYS A 39 -3.06 15.38 17.90
CA LYS A 39 -2.09 14.94 16.90
C LYS A 39 -2.76 14.87 15.54
N LEU A 40 -2.16 15.47 14.52
CA LEU A 40 -2.71 15.54 13.16
C LEU A 40 -1.69 15.09 12.12
N GLY A 41 -2.00 13.98 11.45
CA GLY A 41 -1.27 13.49 10.28
C GLY A 41 -1.92 13.91 8.96
N ILE A 42 -1.89 13.02 7.96
CA ILE A 42 -2.39 13.26 6.59
C ILE A 42 -3.93 13.20 6.49
N ALA A 43 -4.59 12.68 7.52
CA ALA A 43 -6.05 12.56 7.54
C ALA A 43 -6.74 13.93 7.64
N LYS A 44 -7.83 14.08 6.89
CA LYS A 44 -8.72 15.25 6.94
C LYS A 44 -9.69 15.11 8.12
N VAL A 45 -9.87 16.18 8.89
CA VAL A 45 -10.83 16.28 9.99
C VAL A 45 -11.82 17.41 9.67
N GLU A 46 -13.07 17.04 9.42
CA GLU A 46 -14.14 18.01 9.17
C GLU A 46 -14.53 18.71 10.48
N LEU A 47 -14.49 20.04 10.50
CA LEU A 47 -14.92 20.84 11.65
C LEU A 47 -16.18 21.65 11.37
N GLY A 48 -16.46 21.95 10.09
CA GLY A 48 -17.66 22.64 9.62
C GLY A 48 -17.77 24.10 10.06
N LYS A 49 -16.67 24.70 10.54
CA LYS A 49 -16.63 26.06 11.08
C LYS A 49 -15.40 26.80 10.60
N GLU A 50 -15.49 28.12 10.52
CA GLU A 50 -14.33 28.98 10.28
C GLU A 50 -13.32 28.84 11.42
N LEU A 51 -12.05 28.84 11.06
CA LEU A 51 -10.97 28.62 12.01
C LEU A 51 -9.77 29.51 11.70
N LYS A 52 -8.99 29.80 12.74
CA LYS A 52 -7.69 30.46 12.63
C LYS A 52 -6.58 29.49 12.98
N VAL A 53 -5.51 29.49 12.19
CA VAL A 53 -4.28 28.75 12.46
C VAL A 53 -3.20 29.78 12.80
N ASP A 54 -2.58 29.65 13.96
CA ASP A 54 -1.54 30.57 14.44
C ASP A 54 -1.96 32.05 14.34
N GLY A 55 -3.23 32.31 14.66
CA GLY A 55 -3.84 33.65 14.63
C GLY A 55 -4.29 34.15 13.25
N LYS A 56 -3.97 33.44 12.16
CA LYS A 56 -4.36 33.80 10.78
C LYS A 56 -5.61 33.05 10.34
N ASN A 57 -6.48 33.69 9.58
CA ASN A 57 -7.66 33.02 9.01
C ASN A 57 -7.22 31.87 8.10
N PHE A 58 -7.79 30.69 8.31
CA PHE A 58 -7.57 29.52 7.48
C PHE A 58 -8.69 29.42 6.44
N PRO A 59 -8.38 29.17 5.16
CA PRO A 59 -9.38 29.26 4.09
C PRO A 59 -10.34 28.06 4.03
N PHE A 60 -10.20 27.09 4.93
CA PHE A 60 -10.99 25.87 4.96
C PHE A 60 -11.69 25.71 6.30
N THR A 61 -12.82 25.00 6.28
CA THR A 61 -13.61 24.64 7.46
C THR A 61 -13.24 23.26 8.03
N PHE A 62 -12.12 22.71 7.58
CA PHE A 62 -11.56 21.42 8.00
C PHE A 62 -10.09 21.58 8.34
N LEU A 63 -9.56 20.66 9.14
CA LEU A 63 -8.12 20.52 9.38
C LEU A 63 -7.55 19.37 8.57
N ASP A 64 -6.34 19.57 8.07
CA ASP A 64 -5.61 18.56 7.32
C ASP A 64 -4.12 18.85 7.49
N GLY A 65 -3.35 17.90 8.00
CA GLY A 65 -1.90 18.09 8.19
C GLY A 65 -1.18 18.36 6.88
N MET A 66 -1.73 17.96 5.73
CA MET A 66 -1.17 18.26 4.41
C MET A 66 -1.23 19.75 4.06
N LEU A 67 -2.02 20.55 4.77
CA LEU A 67 -2.24 21.98 4.52
C LEU A 67 -1.72 22.87 5.66
N LEU A 68 -0.96 22.28 6.59
CA LEU A 68 -0.40 22.96 7.76
C LEU A 68 1.10 22.69 7.85
N VAL A 69 1.88 23.64 8.38
CA VAL A 69 3.30 23.40 8.64
C VAL A 69 3.44 22.38 9.78
N ASP A 70 4.36 21.44 9.66
CA ASP A 70 4.66 20.47 10.73
C ASP A 70 5.17 21.19 12.00
N GLY A 71 4.97 20.58 13.16
CA GLY A 71 5.21 21.14 14.49
C GLY A 71 3.94 21.57 15.23
N LYS A 72 4.11 22.26 16.37
CA LYS A 72 2.99 22.72 17.20
C LYS A 72 2.26 23.90 16.54
N ARG A 73 0.94 23.81 16.46
CA ARG A 73 0.03 24.81 15.89
C ARG A 73 -1.03 25.20 16.89
N THR A 74 -1.40 26.48 16.90
CA THR A 74 -2.53 27.00 17.67
C THR A 74 -3.74 27.12 16.77
N ILE A 75 -4.73 26.26 16.97
CA ILE A 75 -6.01 26.33 16.26
C ILE A 75 -6.99 27.12 17.13
N THR A 76 -7.58 28.18 16.58
CA THR A 76 -8.64 28.94 17.25
C THR A 76 -9.97 28.72 16.53
N MET A 77 -10.97 28.25 17.26
CA MET A 77 -12.33 28.00 16.75
C MET A 77 -13.34 28.44 17.81
N ASN A 78 -14.31 29.28 17.44
CA ASN A 78 -15.31 29.86 18.36
C ASN A 78 -14.68 30.55 19.61
N GLY A 79 -13.54 31.21 19.43
CA GLY A 79 -12.81 31.86 20.54
C GLY A 79 -12.03 30.90 21.46
N GLN A 80 -12.21 29.58 21.33
CA GLN A 80 -11.41 28.58 22.04
C GLN A 80 -10.11 28.29 21.29
N LYS A 81 -9.02 28.10 22.03
CA LYS A 81 -7.70 27.75 21.50
C LYS A 81 -7.39 26.28 21.78
N TYR A 82 -6.88 25.60 20.77
CA TYR A 82 -6.42 24.21 20.84
C TYR A 82 -4.97 24.16 20.36
N ILE A 83 -4.15 23.37 21.04
CA ILE A 83 -2.78 23.09 20.61
C ILE A 83 -2.79 21.76 19.89
N VAL A 84 -2.38 21.77 18.63
CA VAL A 84 -2.32 20.59 17.76
C VAL A 84 -0.89 20.41 17.30
N GLU A 85 -0.33 19.22 17.53
CA GLU A 85 0.93 18.82 16.93
C GLU A 85 0.65 18.24 15.54
N VAL A 86 1.36 18.75 14.53
CA VAL A 86 1.22 18.32 13.14
C VAL A 86 2.48 17.60 12.70
N LYS A 87 2.35 16.42 12.11
CA LYS A 87 3.47 15.69 11.53
C LYS A 87 3.01 14.84 10.35
N THR A 88 3.61 15.07 9.19
CA THR A 88 3.21 14.43 7.92
C THR A 88 4.28 13.56 7.28
N SER A 89 5.52 13.64 7.77
CA SER A 89 6.61 12.77 7.35
C SER A 89 6.81 11.64 8.36
N PRO A 90 7.13 10.42 7.91
CA PRO A 90 7.41 9.30 8.80
C PRO A 90 8.72 9.51 9.57
N ASP A 91 8.83 8.83 10.71
CA ASP A 91 10.12 8.69 11.38
C ASP A 91 11.10 7.88 10.53
N GLN A 92 12.39 8.17 10.66
CA GLN A 92 13.47 7.45 9.96
C GLN A 92 13.80 6.13 10.68
N ILE A 93 12.78 5.31 10.93
CA ILE A 93 12.90 3.98 11.54
C ILE A 93 13.07 2.96 10.42
N ARG A 94 14.00 2.01 10.61
CA ARG A 94 14.18 0.85 9.75
C ARG A 94 14.10 -0.41 10.61
N LEU A 95 13.29 -1.36 10.17
CA LEU A 95 13.02 -2.58 10.91
C LEU A 95 13.96 -3.69 10.46
N ASN A 96 14.87 -4.04 11.37
CA ASN A 96 15.63 -5.28 11.32
C ASN A 96 15.34 -5.99 12.63
N GLY A 97 14.64 -7.12 12.57
CA GLY A 97 14.36 -7.92 13.75
C GLY A 97 15.41 -9.00 13.93
N ILE A 98 15.61 -9.43 15.17
CA ILE A 98 16.43 -10.58 15.51
C ILE A 98 15.60 -11.60 16.29
N THR A 99 15.93 -12.87 16.09
CA THR A 99 15.33 -13.94 16.89
C THR A 99 16.17 -14.17 18.13
N GLU A 100 15.58 -13.93 19.30
CA GLU A 100 16.14 -14.26 20.60
C GLU A 100 15.36 -15.44 21.19
N VAL A 101 15.94 -16.63 21.14
CA VAL A 101 15.30 -17.88 21.58
C VAL A 101 13.99 -18.14 20.79
N TYR A 102 12.83 -17.83 21.37
CA TYR A 102 11.49 -17.98 20.77
C TYR A 102 10.74 -16.66 20.64
N THR A 103 11.47 -15.54 20.71
CA THR A 103 10.92 -14.19 20.62
C THR A 103 11.59 -13.46 19.46
N TYR A 104 10.80 -12.75 18.67
CA TYR A 104 11.33 -11.84 17.66
C TYR A 104 11.29 -10.42 18.19
N VAL A 105 12.45 -9.76 18.20
CA VAL A 105 12.68 -8.48 18.87
C VAL A 105 13.09 -7.42 17.86
N PHE A 106 12.54 -6.22 18.01
CA PHE A 106 12.90 -5.00 17.30
C PHE A 106 13.42 -3.94 18.27
N GLU A 107 14.28 -3.04 17.77
CA GLU A 107 14.77 -1.89 18.54
C GLU A 107 13.69 -0.82 18.81
N SER A 108 12.62 -0.82 18.02
CA SER A 108 11.53 0.16 18.10
C SER A 108 10.18 -0.53 18.26
N THR A 109 9.21 0.19 18.82
CA THR A 109 7.83 -0.29 18.94
C THR A 109 7.19 -0.41 17.56
N VAL A 110 6.64 -1.59 17.27
CA VAL A 110 5.95 -1.91 16.02
C VAL A 110 4.52 -2.36 16.30
N THR A 111 3.67 -2.28 15.29
CA THR A 111 2.34 -2.89 15.32
C THR A 111 2.36 -4.21 14.56
N PHE A 112 1.91 -5.28 15.21
CA PHE A 112 1.88 -6.63 14.63
C PHE A 112 0.52 -6.95 14.00
N TYR A 113 0.54 -7.56 12.82
CA TYR A 113 -0.65 -7.99 12.08
C TYR A 113 -0.56 -9.46 11.65
N ASP A 114 -1.70 -10.14 11.63
CA ASP A 114 -1.86 -11.46 11.00
C ASP A 114 -2.26 -11.24 9.53
N PRO A 115 -1.41 -11.57 8.54
CA PRO A 115 -1.70 -11.32 7.14
C PRO A 115 -2.90 -12.13 6.60
N THR A 116 -3.31 -13.19 7.31
CA THR A 116 -4.51 -13.97 6.96
C THR A 116 -5.80 -13.22 7.33
N VAL A 117 -5.71 -12.19 8.17
CA VAL A 117 -6.85 -11.39 8.63
C VAL A 117 -6.88 -10.05 7.89
N ARG A 118 -7.78 -9.96 6.90
CA ARG A 118 -7.94 -8.76 6.05
C ARG A 118 -8.33 -7.48 6.80
N ALA A 119 -8.81 -7.56 8.04
CA ALA A 119 -9.43 -6.41 8.74
C ALA A 119 -8.46 -5.36 9.33
N LEU A 120 -7.16 -5.40 9.01
CA LEU A 120 -6.12 -4.54 9.63
C LEU A 120 -6.20 -4.50 11.17
N LYS A 121 -6.66 -5.59 11.79
CA LYS A 121 -6.78 -5.66 13.24
C LYS A 121 -5.41 -5.96 13.82
N ALA A 122 -4.86 -4.99 14.55
CA ALA A 122 -3.61 -5.16 15.26
C ALA A 122 -3.72 -6.31 16.28
N ILE A 123 -2.71 -7.18 16.29
CA ILE A 123 -2.54 -8.21 17.32
C ILE A 123 -2.06 -7.56 18.61
N ASN A 124 -1.00 -6.75 18.50
CA ASN A 124 -0.35 -6.05 19.59
C ASN A 124 0.48 -4.87 19.03
N LYS A 125 0.76 -3.86 19.85
CA LYS A 125 1.79 -2.83 19.64
C LYS A 125 2.88 -3.03 20.71
N SER A 126 4.04 -3.53 20.30
CA SER A 126 5.16 -3.90 21.19
C SER A 126 6.48 -3.83 20.42
N ASN A 127 7.62 -3.90 21.11
CA ASN A 127 8.94 -4.10 20.48
C ASN A 127 9.24 -5.59 20.22
N GLU A 128 8.46 -6.50 20.80
CA GLU A 128 8.68 -7.94 20.68
C GLU A 128 7.39 -8.74 20.49
N ILE A 129 7.51 -9.92 19.87
CA ILE A 129 6.43 -10.90 19.74
C ILE A 129 6.99 -12.32 19.91
N LYS A 130 6.26 -13.17 20.64
CA LYS A 130 6.58 -14.59 20.74
C LYS A 130 6.31 -15.27 19.38
N LEU A 131 7.30 -16.02 18.90
CA LEU A 131 7.19 -16.79 17.67
C LEU A 131 6.12 -17.90 17.78
N SER A 132 5.50 -18.20 16.66
CA SER A 132 4.49 -19.25 16.52
C SER A 132 4.62 -19.91 15.15
N ASP A 133 3.80 -20.92 14.86
CA ASP A 133 3.76 -21.53 13.51
C ASP A 133 3.23 -20.58 12.41
N LYS A 134 2.66 -19.43 12.79
CA LYS A 134 2.18 -18.40 11.88
C LYS A 134 3.24 -17.37 11.54
N PHE A 135 3.07 -16.75 10.38
CA PHE A 135 3.77 -15.52 9.97
C PHE A 135 3.06 -14.30 10.52
N TYR A 136 3.84 -13.27 10.84
CA TYR A 136 3.29 -11.96 11.16
C TYR A 136 3.96 -10.87 10.34
N LEU A 137 3.26 -9.75 10.21
CA LEU A 137 3.82 -8.50 9.71
C LEU A 137 4.04 -7.56 10.88
N ALA A 138 5.23 -6.97 10.94
CA ALA A 138 5.55 -5.88 11.86
C ALA A 138 5.58 -4.58 11.06
N VAL A 139 4.81 -3.59 11.48
CA VAL A 139 4.74 -2.27 10.82
C VAL A 139 5.21 -1.21 11.79
N ALA A 140 6.22 -0.44 11.38
CA ALA A 140 6.65 0.75 12.11
C ALA A 140 5.82 1.94 11.65
N SER A 141 5.09 2.52 12.60
CA SER A 141 4.25 3.70 12.38
C SER A 141 4.34 4.65 13.56
N ASP A 142 4.40 5.95 13.29
CA ASP A 142 4.36 6.96 14.34
C ASP A 142 2.92 7.18 14.87
N ASP A 143 2.79 7.99 15.92
CA ASP A 143 1.49 8.30 16.52
C ASP A 143 0.58 9.19 15.65
N PHE A 144 1.07 9.64 14.49
CA PHE A 144 0.32 10.41 13.50
C PHE A 144 -0.18 9.53 12.35
N GLY A 145 0.17 8.23 12.37
CA GLY A 145 -0.19 7.24 11.36
C GLY A 145 0.74 7.20 10.16
N ASN A 146 1.90 7.85 10.22
CA ASN A 146 2.89 7.80 9.14
C ASN A 146 3.68 6.49 9.22
N ILE A 147 3.78 5.77 8.09
CA ILE A 147 4.44 4.46 8.01
C ILE A 147 5.90 4.65 7.59
N SER A 148 6.84 4.14 8.39
CA SER A 148 8.28 4.25 8.13
C SER A 148 8.85 3.01 7.45
N ASP A 149 8.55 1.82 7.96
CA ASP A 149 9.06 0.54 7.45
C ASP A 149 8.14 -0.63 7.83
N VAL A 150 8.35 -1.77 7.17
CA VAL A 150 7.64 -3.03 7.42
C VAL A 150 8.64 -4.19 7.44
N ALA A 151 8.46 -5.12 8.36
CA ALA A 151 9.26 -6.33 8.45
C ALA A 151 8.39 -7.58 8.51
N PHE A 152 8.94 -8.67 7.98
CA PHE A 152 8.40 -10.00 8.13
C PHE A 152 8.85 -10.58 9.47
N VAL A 153 7.91 -11.20 10.18
CA VAL A 153 8.20 -11.99 11.37
C VAL A 153 8.15 -13.47 10.96
N PRO A 154 9.28 -14.19 11.01
CA PRO A 154 9.32 -15.60 10.60
C PRO A 154 8.51 -16.48 11.56
N PRO A 155 8.09 -17.67 11.13
CA PRO A 155 7.46 -18.64 12.00
C PRO A 155 8.53 -19.38 12.82
N THR A 156 8.12 -20.21 13.76
CA THR A 156 9.01 -21.19 14.39
C THR A 156 9.51 -22.21 13.36
N LEU A 157 10.83 -22.42 13.36
CA LEU A 157 11.53 -23.40 12.52
C LEU A 157 11.58 -24.79 13.20
N GLU A 158 10.45 -25.22 13.77
CA GLU A 158 10.31 -26.53 14.40
C GLU A 158 9.58 -27.51 13.49
N ASN A 159 9.87 -28.82 13.65
CA ASN A 159 9.27 -29.92 12.89
C ASN A 159 9.48 -29.81 11.37
N LEU A 160 10.72 -29.53 10.96
CA LEU A 160 11.12 -29.41 9.56
C LEU A 160 11.68 -30.74 9.04
N ASP A 161 11.19 -31.17 7.88
CA ASP A 161 11.82 -32.23 7.10
C ASP A 161 12.86 -31.60 6.16
N ILE A 162 14.10 -32.04 6.27
CA ILE A 162 15.19 -31.57 5.40
C ILE A 162 15.18 -32.39 4.12
N LEU A 163 15.07 -31.73 2.97
CA LEU A 163 15.20 -32.36 1.65
C LEU A 163 16.60 -32.13 1.09
N ASP A 164 17.12 -33.14 0.41
CA ASP A 164 18.33 -33.04 -0.41
C ASP A 164 17.98 -32.84 -1.90
N SER A 165 18.93 -32.30 -2.67
CA SER A 165 18.71 -31.89 -4.08
C SER A 165 18.61 -33.03 -5.08
N GLN A 166 18.70 -34.29 -4.64
CA GLN A 166 18.73 -35.42 -5.56
C GLN A 166 17.39 -35.62 -6.29
N ASN A 167 16.29 -35.13 -5.73
CA ASN A 167 14.97 -35.21 -6.33
C ASN A 167 14.41 -33.82 -6.69
N PRO A 168 13.75 -33.67 -7.86
CA PRO A 168 13.02 -32.44 -8.20
C PRO A 168 11.95 -32.12 -7.17
N ILE A 169 11.67 -30.83 -6.96
CA ILE A 169 10.64 -30.37 -6.03
C ILE A 169 9.27 -30.71 -6.63
N THR A 170 8.69 -31.83 -6.19
CA THR A 170 7.40 -32.36 -6.65
C THR A 170 6.55 -32.81 -5.47
N ASN A 171 5.23 -32.64 -5.55
CA ASN A 171 4.23 -33.16 -4.60
C ASN A 171 4.56 -32.98 -3.10
N ILE A 172 4.85 -31.74 -2.69
CA ILE A 172 4.96 -31.37 -1.27
C ILE A 172 3.60 -31.57 -0.60
N SER A 173 3.51 -32.28 0.53
CA SER A 173 2.24 -32.40 1.27
C SER A 173 2.41 -32.58 2.78
N GLY A 174 1.54 -31.92 3.54
CA GLY A 174 1.28 -32.18 4.96
C GLY A 174 2.42 -31.88 5.93
N ARG A 175 3.53 -31.28 5.47
CA ARG A 175 4.74 -31.04 6.27
C ARG A 175 5.42 -29.71 5.91
N LYS A 176 6.32 -29.28 6.78
CA LYS A 176 7.25 -28.17 6.52
C LYS A 176 8.55 -28.75 5.97
N PHE A 177 8.97 -28.30 4.79
CA PHE A 177 10.19 -28.76 4.15
C PHE A 177 11.23 -27.66 4.14
N LEU A 178 12.46 -27.99 4.53
CA LEU A 178 13.62 -27.12 4.43
C LEU A 178 14.52 -27.61 3.29
N LEU A 179 14.69 -26.77 2.28
CA LEU A 179 15.69 -26.98 1.23
C LEU A 179 17.01 -26.43 1.74
N SER A 180 17.93 -27.36 2.06
CA SER A 180 19.24 -27.03 2.59
C SER A 180 20.17 -26.45 1.52
N SER A 181 21.27 -25.83 1.95
CA SER A 181 22.37 -25.32 1.09
C SER A 181 22.97 -26.32 0.08
N LYS A 182 22.65 -27.61 0.14
CA LYS A 182 23.00 -28.63 -0.87
C LYS A 182 22.21 -28.43 -2.17
N SER A 183 22.41 -27.30 -2.83
CA SER A 183 21.76 -26.90 -4.10
C SER A 183 22.62 -27.30 -5.33
N PRO A 184 22.10 -27.28 -6.58
CA PRO A 184 20.83 -26.69 -7.03
C PRO A 184 19.63 -27.63 -6.92
N TYR A 185 18.46 -27.08 -6.58
CA TYR A 185 17.17 -27.78 -6.72
C TYR A 185 16.55 -27.48 -8.09
N ARG A 186 15.61 -28.32 -8.53
CA ARG A 186 14.93 -28.14 -9.82
C ARG A 186 13.41 -28.11 -9.66
N ILE A 187 12.78 -27.12 -10.29
CA ILE A 187 11.34 -27.09 -10.54
C ILE A 187 11.16 -27.19 -12.06
N ILE A 188 10.66 -28.33 -12.52
CA ILE A 188 10.59 -28.72 -13.94
C ILE A 188 9.16 -28.71 -14.50
N SER A 189 8.16 -28.54 -13.64
CA SER A 189 6.74 -28.53 -14.04
C SER A 189 5.92 -27.74 -13.01
N LYS A 190 4.59 -27.80 -13.14
CA LYS A 190 3.66 -27.20 -12.18
C LYS A 190 3.68 -27.99 -10.86
N THR A 191 4.14 -27.37 -9.78
CA THR A 191 4.19 -27.95 -8.44
C THR A 191 3.17 -27.25 -7.54
N LEU A 192 2.41 -28.02 -6.76
CA LEU A 192 1.50 -27.50 -5.75
C LEU A 192 2.13 -27.59 -4.37
N LEU A 193 2.13 -26.48 -3.64
CA LEU A 193 2.36 -26.40 -2.21
C LEU A 193 1.00 -26.25 -1.51
N PRO A 194 0.41 -27.33 -0.99
CA PRO A 194 -0.95 -27.33 -0.48
C PRO A 194 -1.07 -26.59 0.84
N GLU A 195 -2.31 -26.33 1.24
CA GLU A 195 -2.64 -25.74 2.55
C GLU A 195 -1.94 -26.50 3.69
N LYS A 196 -1.56 -25.76 4.75
CA LYS A 196 -0.82 -26.27 5.92
C LYS A 196 0.60 -26.80 5.66
N SER A 197 1.07 -26.79 4.42
CA SER A 197 2.45 -27.13 4.09
C SER A 197 3.29 -25.86 4.01
N ALA A 198 4.58 -25.98 4.32
CA ALA A 198 5.54 -24.90 4.12
C ALA A 198 6.73 -25.38 3.32
N LEU A 199 7.22 -24.56 2.41
CA LEU A 199 8.48 -24.77 1.71
C LEU A 199 9.42 -23.62 2.08
N MET A 200 10.51 -23.95 2.76
CA MET A 200 11.51 -23.03 3.26
C MET A 200 12.81 -23.24 2.50
N LEU A 201 13.39 -22.16 1.97
CA LEU A 201 14.69 -22.19 1.29
C LEU A 201 15.71 -21.52 2.19
N GLU A 202 16.80 -22.22 2.50
CA GLU A 202 17.93 -21.62 3.20
C GLU A 202 18.59 -20.52 2.36
N SER A 203 19.18 -19.55 3.05
CA SER A 203 20.05 -18.55 2.41
C SER A 203 21.13 -19.22 1.54
N GLY A 204 21.34 -18.70 0.34
CA GLY A 204 22.31 -19.23 -0.63
C GLY A 204 21.81 -20.39 -1.49
N VAL A 205 20.58 -20.88 -1.29
CA VAL A 205 20.00 -21.93 -2.15
C VAL A 205 19.82 -21.43 -3.58
N THR A 206 20.20 -22.26 -4.55
CA THR A 206 19.89 -22.06 -5.97
C THR A 206 18.74 -22.99 -6.40
N VAL A 207 17.75 -22.44 -7.09
CA VAL A 207 16.64 -23.16 -7.71
C VAL A 207 16.68 -22.93 -9.22
N ILE A 208 16.74 -24.01 -9.99
CA ILE A 208 16.66 -23.99 -11.44
C ILE A 208 15.19 -24.21 -11.84
N THR A 209 14.58 -23.22 -12.46
CA THR A 209 13.26 -23.31 -13.08
C THR A 209 13.41 -23.59 -14.56
N ALA A 210 12.82 -24.70 -15.02
CA ALA A 210 12.81 -25.06 -16.43
C ALA A 210 11.41 -24.93 -17.01
N LEU A 211 11.30 -24.66 -18.31
CA LEU A 211 10.04 -24.75 -19.08
C LEU A 211 8.87 -23.91 -18.53
N ASN A 212 9.13 -22.69 -18.02
CA ASN A 212 8.11 -21.85 -17.36
C ASN A 212 7.41 -22.56 -16.20
N ALA A 213 8.20 -23.26 -15.38
CA ALA A 213 7.70 -23.95 -14.19
C ALA A 213 6.91 -23.00 -13.28
N GLU A 214 5.85 -23.53 -12.68
CA GLU A 214 4.96 -22.79 -11.79
C GLU A 214 4.93 -23.46 -10.41
N LEU A 215 5.24 -22.70 -9.35
CA LEU A 215 4.97 -23.12 -7.98
C LEU A 215 3.67 -22.45 -7.52
N ASN A 216 2.61 -23.25 -7.36
CA ASN A 216 1.33 -22.79 -6.82
C ASN A 216 1.32 -22.95 -5.29
N ILE A 217 1.19 -21.84 -4.58
CA ILE A 217 1.38 -21.68 -3.14
C ILE A 217 0.01 -21.44 -2.49
N LYS A 218 -0.58 -22.51 -1.96
CA LYS A 218 -1.75 -22.46 -1.04
C LYS A 218 -1.33 -22.53 0.43
N GLY A 219 -0.14 -23.09 0.69
CA GLY A 219 0.53 -23.08 1.98
C GLY A 219 1.43 -21.84 2.14
N ALA A 220 2.67 -22.07 2.60
CA ALA A 220 3.63 -21.01 2.86
C ALA A 220 4.97 -21.21 2.16
N PHE A 221 5.38 -20.27 1.33
CA PHE A 221 6.70 -20.25 0.71
C PHE A 221 7.58 -19.20 1.39
N VAL A 222 8.76 -19.58 1.87
CA VAL A 222 9.62 -18.71 2.67
C VAL A 222 11.08 -18.88 2.25
N THR A 223 11.77 -17.80 2.02
CA THR A 223 13.24 -17.78 1.93
C THR A 223 13.81 -17.27 3.25
N THR A 224 14.72 -17.98 3.90
CA THR A 224 15.31 -17.52 5.19
C THR A 224 16.44 -16.50 4.99
N GLY A 225 16.84 -16.26 3.74
CA GLY A 225 17.78 -15.25 3.31
C GLY A 225 17.76 -15.16 1.78
N LEU A 226 18.79 -14.54 1.20
CA LEU A 226 18.86 -14.35 -0.25
C LEU A 226 19.04 -15.69 -0.99
N VAL A 227 18.17 -15.97 -1.96
CA VAL A 227 18.25 -17.17 -2.82
C VAL A 227 18.37 -16.79 -4.30
N SER A 228 18.76 -17.74 -5.14
CA SER A 228 18.90 -17.53 -6.59
C SER A 228 17.93 -18.42 -7.37
N PHE A 229 17.17 -17.82 -8.28
CA PHE A 229 16.38 -18.53 -9.29
C PHE A 229 17.03 -18.40 -10.66
N LEU A 230 17.26 -19.53 -11.32
CA LEU A 230 17.83 -19.60 -12.67
C LEU A 230 16.77 -20.07 -13.67
N GLY A 231 16.58 -19.29 -14.73
CA GLY A 231 15.57 -19.53 -15.76
C GLY A 231 14.24 -18.84 -15.49
N SER A 232 13.30 -19.02 -16.41
CA SER A 232 11.97 -18.46 -16.33
C SER A 232 11.02 -19.32 -15.50
N GLY A 233 10.18 -18.67 -14.70
CA GLY A 233 9.25 -19.36 -13.82
C GLY A 233 8.26 -18.42 -13.15
N LYS A 234 7.29 -19.02 -12.44
CA LYS A 234 6.20 -18.30 -11.81
C LYS A 234 5.92 -18.81 -10.40
N LEU A 235 5.81 -17.89 -9.44
CA LEU A 235 5.30 -18.17 -8.10
C LEU A 235 3.86 -17.66 -8.03
N THR A 236 2.89 -18.57 -7.92
CA THR A 236 1.46 -18.22 -7.85
C THR A 236 0.96 -18.40 -6.43
N VAL A 237 0.57 -17.33 -5.74
CA VAL A 237 0.01 -17.37 -4.39
C VAL A 237 -1.52 -17.39 -4.48
N SER A 238 -2.17 -18.40 -3.91
CA SER A 238 -3.63 -18.54 -4.02
C SER A 238 -4.26 -19.09 -2.74
N ASP A 239 -5.59 -18.99 -2.62
CA ASP A 239 -6.38 -19.62 -1.56
C ASP A 239 -5.84 -19.36 -0.14
N SER A 240 -5.57 -18.08 0.19
CA SER A 240 -4.98 -17.65 1.47
C SER A 240 -3.51 -18.08 1.70
N GLY A 241 -2.82 -18.57 0.68
CA GLY A 241 -1.38 -18.85 0.74
C GLY A 241 -0.54 -17.60 1.02
N SER A 242 0.71 -17.80 1.45
CA SER A 242 1.63 -16.72 1.80
C SER A 242 3.01 -16.96 1.19
N ALA A 243 3.62 -15.90 0.67
CA ALA A 243 4.98 -15.94 0.16
C ALA A 243 5.84 -14.84 0.79
N TYR A 244 6.98 -15.23 1.38
CA TYR A 244 8.09 -14.35 1.71
C TYR A 244 9.28 -14.71 0.81
N VAL A 245 9.71 -13.75 0.00
CA VAL A 245 10.69 -13.95 -1.07
C VAL A 245 11.80 -12.91 -0.93
N SER A 246 13.02 -13.39 -0.72
CA SER A 246 14.25 -12.66 -0.85
C SER A 246 15.11 -13.35 -1.88
N ALA A 247 15.06 -12.87 -3.13
CA ALA A 247 15.61 -13.61 -4.25
C ALA A 247 16.16 -12.75 -5.38
N ILE A 248 17.15 -13.30 -6.08
CA ILE A 248 17.59 -12.84 -7.40
C ILE A 248 17.02 -13.81 -8.44
N GLY A 249 16.15 -13.30 -9.30
CA GLY A 249 15.46 -14.06 -10.34
C GLY A 249 14.81 -13.11 -11.35
N PRO A 250 15.59 -12.44 -12.22
CA PRO A 250 15.08 -11.41 -13.13
C PRO A 250 14.11 -11.93 -14.20
N GLU A 251 13.91 -13.25 -14.29
CA GLU A 251 12.94 -13.92 -15.16
C GLU A 251 11.78 -14.56 -14.38
N ILE A 252 11.71 -14.35 -13.06
CA ILE A 252 10.66 -14.88 -12.20
C ILE A 252 9.55 -13.85 -12.04
N ASP A 253 8.32 -14.30 -12.28
CA ASP A 253 7.11 -13.54 -11.95
C ASP A 253 6.48 -14.07 -10.66
N ILE A 254 5.87 -13.17 -9.90
CA ILE A 254 4.95 -13.52 -8.82
C ILE A 254 3.54 -13.11 -9.25
N SER A 255 2.56 -13.98 -9.06
CA SER A 255 1.16 -13.61 -9.18
C SER A 255 0.35 -14.05 -7.97
N SER A 256 -0.80 -13.41 -7.73
CA SER A 256 -1.73 -13.83 -6.69
C SER A 256 -3.18 -13.67 -7.12
N ASP A 257 -4.00 -14.65 -6.75
CA ASP A 257 -5.47 -14.55 -6.69
C ASP A 257 -5.90 -14.94 -5.28
N ARG A 258 -6.32 -13.94 -4.49
CA ARG A 258 -6.82 -14.13 -3.11
C ARG A 258 -5.79 -14.78 -2.16
N GLY A 259 -4.50 -14.50 -2.37
CA GLY A 259 -3.45 -14.82 -1.40
C GLY A 259 -3.55 -13.98 -0.11
N SER A 260 -2.98 -14.49 1.00
CA SER A 260 -2.88 -13.72 2.25
C SER A 260 -1.74 -12.71 2.20
N LEU A 261 -0.56 -13.13 1.72
CA LEU A 261 0.64 -12.30 1.74
C LEU A 261 1.52 -12.54 0.51
N ILE A 262 1.95 -11.43 -0.10
CA ILE A 262 3.17 -11.38 -0.89
C ILE A 262 4.13 -10.42 -0.17
N PHE A 263 5.27 -10.92 0.29
CA PHE A 263 6.33 -10.11 0.87
C PHE A 263 7.60 -10.34 0.07
N VAL A 264 8.09 -9.29 -0.58
CA VAL A 264 9.32 -9.31 -1.37
C VAL A 264 10.33 -8.38 -0.70
N ASP A 265 11.48 -8.91 -0.27
CA ASP A 265 12.51 -8.16 0.46
C ASP A 265 13.88 -8.34 -0.18
N GLY A 266 14.60 -7.25 -0.48
CA GLY A 266 15.97 -7.33 -1.00
C GLY A 266 16.08 -8.09 -2.33
N SER A 267 15.07 -8.00 -3.19
CA SER A 267 14.94 -8.89 -4.36
C SER A 267 15.12 -8.17 -5.69
N ASN A 268 15.55 -8.93 -6.70
CA ASN A 268 15.52 -8.52 -8.10
C ASN A 268 14.69 -9.55 -8.88
N LEU A 269 13.44 -9.19 -9.18
CA LEU A 269 12.45 -10.06 -9.83
C LEU A 269 11.85 -9.34 -11.03
N ARG A 270 11.17 -10.08 -11.91
CA ARG A 270 10.63 -9.50 -13.13
C ARG A 270 9.35 -8.71 -12.86
N ASN A 271 8.28 -9.40 -12.48
CA ASN A 271 6.96 -8.82 -12.34
C ASN A 271 6.22 -9.32 -11.10
N ILE A 272 5.32 -8.49 -10.60
CA ILE A 272 4.30 -8.85 -9.61
C ILE A 272 2.92 -8.49 -10.15
N ASP A 273 1.99 -9.46 -10.14
CA ASP A 273 0.57 -9.25 -10.46
C ASP A 273 -0.29 -9.76 -9.30
N ALA A 274 -0.74 -8.84 -8.44
CA ALA A 274 -1.44 -9.16 -7.19
C ALA A 274 -2.92 -8.78 -7.26
N ASN A 275 -3.80 -9.78 -7.32
CA ASN A 275 -5.25 -9.58 -7.36
C ASN A 275 -5.92 -10.09 -6.08
N LEU A 276 -6.69 -9.21 -5.42
CA LEU A 276 -7.47 -9.50 -4.20
C LEU A 276 -6.64 -10.09 -3.04
N THR A 277 -5.31 -9.92 -3.07
CA THR A 277 -4.42 -10.29 -1.96
C THR A 277 -4.75 -9.46 -0.72
N ASN A 278 -4.62 -10.01 0.49
CA ASN A 278 -4.80 -9.18 1.69
C ASN A 278 -3.65 -8.16 1.81
N PHE A 279 -2.40 -8.64 1.83
CA PHE A 279 -1.22 -7.80 2.02
C PHE A 279 -0.19 -7.99 0.90
N VAL A 280 0.32 -6.87 0.39
CA VAL A 280 1.48 -6.85 -0.51
C VAL A 280 2.55 -5.94 0.08
N VAL A 281 3.74 -6.47 0.28
CA VAL A 281 4.91 -5.74 0.76
C VAL A 281 6.03 -5.91 -0.26
N ILE A 282 6.56 -4.80 -0.77
CA ILE A 282 7.72 -4.74 -1.65
C ILE A 282 8.74 -3.84 -0.97
N ARG A 283 9.85 -4.41 -0.54
CA ARG A 283 10.87 -3.73 0.25
C ARG A 283 12.24 -3.94 -0.37
N LYS A 284 13.05 -2.88 -0.47
CA LYS A 284 14.44 -2.95 -0.94
C LYS A 284 14.60 -3.72 -2.26
N SER A 285 13.64 -3.61 -3.17
CA SER A 285 13.55 -4.49 -4.33
C SER A 285 13.52 -3.73 -5.65
N SER A 286 13.97 -4.40 -6.72
CA SER A 286 13.93 -3.91 -8.11
C SER A 286 13.00 -4.79 -8.94
N LEU A 287 12.04 -4.17 -9.61
CA LEU A 287 11.00 -4.84 -10.40
C LEU A 287 10.72 -4.08 -11.71
N ASN A 288 10.37 -4.80 -12.78
CA ASN A 288 9.94 -4.16 -14.02
C ASN A 288 8.49 -3.71 -13.90
N ARG A 289 7.57 -4.64 -13.63
CA ARG A 289 6.13 -4.31 -13.57
C ARG A 289 5.48 -4.81 -12.29
N VAL A 290 4.72 -3.95 -11.65
CA VAL A 290 3.91 -4.26 -10.47
C VAL A 290 2.47 -3.82 -10.74
N SER A 291 1.54 -4.77 -10.85
CA SER A 291 0.11 -4.50 -10.94
C SER A 291 -0.59 -5.00 -9.68
N ILE A 292 -1.37 -4.13 -9.06
CA ILE A 292 -2.03 -4.39 -7.78
C ILE A 292 -3.50 -4.00 -7.90
N ASN A 293 -4.39 -4.98 -7.74
CA ASN A 293 -5.84 -4.77 -7.87
C ASN A 293 -6.60 -5.35 -6.68
N GLY A 294 -7.42 -4.53 -6.02
CA GLY A 294 -8.31 -4.99 -4.96
C GLY A 294 -7.60 -5.45 -3.68
N VAL A 295 -6.31 -5.13 -3.54
CA VAL A 295 -5.50 -5.47 -2.37
C VAL A 295 -5.90 -4.60 -1.19
N HIS A 296 -5.96 -5.19 0.00
CA HIS A 296 -6.40 -4.46 1.18
C HIS A 296 -5.36 -3.44 1.65
N THR A 297 -4.10 -3.89 1.80
CA THR A 297 -2.99 -3.04 2.23
C THR A 297 -1.73 -3.32 1.43
N VAL A 298 -1.09 -2.25 0.96
CA VAL A 298 0.12 -2.29 0.15
C VAL A 298 1.19 -1.43 0.80
N TYR A 299 2.41 -1.96 0.88
CA TYR A 299 3.61 -1.24 1.31
C TYR A 299 4.69 -1.38 0.25
N ILE A 300 5.20 -0.26 -0.27
CA ILE A 300 6.33 -0.22 -1.21
C ILE A 300 7.39 0.69 -0.60
N ILE A 301 8.53 0.12 -0.21
CA ILE A 301 9.52 0.81 0.63
C ILE A 301 10.92 0.60 0.05
N ASP A 302 11.71 1.67 -0.05
CA ASP A 302 13.11 1.63 -0.49
C ASP A 302 13.31 0.86 -1.82
N SER A 303 12.38 0.98 -2.77
CA SER A 303 12.34 0.13 -3.98
C SER A 303 12.47 0.92 -5.29
N SER A 304 12.77 0.21 -6.38
CA SER A 304 12.81 0.74 -7.74
C SER A 304 11.86 -0.06 -8.63
N ILE A 305 10.94 0.61 -9.30
CA ILE A 305 9.93 -0.04 -10.16
C ILE A 305 9.85 0.71 -11.49
N GLU A 306 9.82 0.01 -12.62
CA GLU A 306 9.63 0.69 -13.91
C GLU A 306 8.15 1.09 -14.10
N GLU A 307 7.23 0.15 -13.94
CA GLU A 307 5.78 0.36 -14.10
C GLU A 307 5.00 -0.09 -12.85
N LEU A 308 4.27 0.83 -12.22
CA LEU A 308 3.40 0.55 -11.07
C LEU A 308 1.95 0.90 -11.39
N GLU A 309 1.07 -0.08 -11.25
CA GLU A 309 -0.37 0.10 -11.39
C GLU A 309 -1.07 -0.28 -10.08
N ILE A 310 -1.86 0.66 -9.55
CA ILE A 310 -2.63 0.50 -8.32
C ILE A 310 -4.09 0.79 -8.62
N GLN A 311 -4.94 -0.22 -8.41
CA GLN A 311 -6.36 -0.16 -8.67
C GLN A 311 -7.17 -0.70 -7.49
N ASN A 312 -8.28 -0.05 -7.14
CA ASN A 312 -9.23 -0.52 -6.13
C ASN A 312 -8.58 -0.87 -4.77
N CYS A 313 -7.59 -0.08 -4.34
CA CYS A 313 -6.84 -0.33 -3.10
C CYS A 313 -7.16 0.71 -2.02
N GLY A 314 -7.50 0.23 -0.81
CA GLY A 314 -7.94 1.10 0.29
C GLY A 314 -6.80 1.72 1.12
N ASN A 315 -5.64 1.06 1.19
CA ASN A 315 -4.49 1.51 1.98
C ASN A 315 -3.19 1.21 1.22
N VAL A 316 -2.60 2.23 0.60
CA VAL A 316 -1.30 2.07 -0.08
C VAL A 316 -0.30 3.08 0.45
N PHE A 317 0.85 2.58 0.88
CA PHE A 317 1.95 3.38 1.40
C PHE A 317 3.18 3.17 0.53
N ILE A 318 3.73 4.27 0.00
CA ILE A 318 4.95 4.28 -0.79
C ILE A 318 5.97 5.15 -0.06
N ASN A 319 7.15 4.64 0.24
CA ASN A 319 8.18 5.37 0.98
C ASN A 319 9.55 5.19 0.32
N ASN A 320 10.26 6.31 0.11
CA ASN A 320 11.61 6.34 -0.44
C ASN A 320 11.79 5.44 -1.68
N THR A 321 10.83 5.52 -2.61
CA THR A 321 10.76 4.64 -3.78
C THR A 321 10.91 5.47 -5.05
N VAL A 322 11.55 4.89 -6.06
CA VAL A 322 11.68 5.45 -7.41
C VAL A 322 10.78 4.66 -8.35
N VAL A 323 9.88 5.34 -9.06
CA VAL A 323 9.04 4.71 -10.09
C VAL A 323 8.98 5.53 -11.36
N ASN A 324 9.11 4.89 -12.52
CA ASN A 324 9.13 5.59 -13.80
C ASN A 324 7.70 5.92 -14.30
N ASP A 325 6.79 4.96 -14.31
CA ASP A 325 5.38 5.18 -14.65
C ASP A 325 4.44 4.63 -13.56
N VAL A 326 3.65 5.52 -12.94
CA VAL A 326 2.66 5.18 -11.92
C VAL A 326 1.26 5.50 -12.41
N LYS A 327 0.36 4.52 -12.29
CA LYS A 327 -1.08 4.66 -12.56
C LYS A 327 -1.87 4.31 -11.31
N VAL A 328 -2.64 5.27 -10.81
CA VAL A 328 -3.54 5.11 -9.67
C VAL A 328 -4.97 5.31 -10.16
N GLY A 329 -5.81 4.31 -9.99
CA GLY A 329 -7.18 4.30 -10.50
C GLY A 329 -8.17 3.57 -9.59
N LEU A 330 -9.43 3.60 -10.00
CA LEU A 330 -10.56 2.89 -9.39
C LEU A 330 -10.66 3.11 -7.86
N VAL A 331 -10.87 4.35 -7.42
CA VAL A 331 -11.11 4.72 -6.00
C VAL A 331 -9.97 4.30 -5.06
N SER A 332 -8.72 4.30 -5.55
CA SER A 332 -7.57 3.94 -4.74
C SER A 332 -7.15 5.08 -3.79
N LYS A 333 -6.59 4.71 -2.63
CA LYS A 333 -6.02 5.67 -1.66
C LYS A 333 -4.53 5.40 -1.47
N VAL A 334 -3.72 6.35 -1.90
CA VAL A 334 -2.25 6.25 -1.86
C VAL A 334 -1.66 7.37 -1.03
N ILE A 335 -0.71 7.02 -0.16
CA ILE A 335 0.13 7.97 0.56
C ILE A 335 1.57 7.68 0.18
N SER A 336 2.28 8.72 -0.27
CA SER A 336 3.67 8.62 -0.69
C SER A 336 4.55 9.59 0.08
N TYR A 337 5.70 9.09 0.53
CA TYR A 337 6.73 9.84 1.25
C TYR A 337 8.06 9.76 0.50
N ASP A 338 8.78 10.88 0.42
CA ASP A 338 10.17 10.95 -0.02
C ASP A 338 10.47 10.19 -1.33
N SER A 339 9.50 10.15 -2.25
CA SER A 339 9.55 9.29 -3.44
C SER A 339 9.74 10.10 -4.73
N ARG A 340 10.22 9.45 -5.78
CA ARG A 340 10.41 10.04 -7.11
C ARG A 340 9.57 9.34 -8.15
N PHE A 341 8.78 10.12 -8.90
CA PHE A 341 7.92 9.64 -9.97
C PHE A 341 8.19 10.40 -11.28
N ASP A 342 8.55 9.69 -12.36
CA ASP A 342 8.74 10.36 -13.66
C ASP A 342 7.40 10.65 -14.34
N LYS A 343 6.46 9.71 -14.26
CA LYS A 343 5.07 9.87 -14.65
C LYS A 343 4.15 9.37 -13.54
N LEU A 344 3.18 10.19 -13.16
CA LEU A 344 2.15 9.86 -12.17
C LEU A 344 0.79 10.25 -12.72
N SER A 345 -0.04 9.25 -12.99
CA SER A 345 -1.43 9.42 -13.45
C SER A 345 -2.39 8.99 -12.36
N ILE A 346 -3.31 9.87 -12.00
CA ILE A 346 -4.30 9.64 -10.94
C ILE A 346 -5.69 9.88 -11.54
N SER A 347 -6.56 8.89 -11.40
CA SER A 347 -7.87 8.89 -12.05
C SER A 347 -8.96 8.14 -11.26
N ASP A 348 -10.19 8.22 -11.74
CA ASP A 348 -11.35 7.46 -11.28
C ASP A 348 -11.62 7.61 -9.77
N LEU A 349 -11.80 8.86 -9.32
CA LEU A 349 -12.10 9.23 -7.92
C LEU A 349 -11.05 8.78 -6.90
N SER A 350 -9.83 8.48 -7.35
CA SER A 350 -8.73 8.10 -6.46
C SER A 350 -8.20 9.29 -5.67
N SER A 351 -7.64 9.02 -4.49
CA SER A 351 -7.04 10.03 -3.63
C SER A 351 -5.56 9.72 -3.39
N VAL A 352 -4.70 10.71 -3.63
CA VAL A 352 -3.25 10.58 -3.42
C VAL A 352 -2.74 11.72 -2.54
N ALA A 353 -1.94 11.38 -1.54
CA ALA A 353 -1.18 12.33 -0.73
C ALA A 353 0.32 12.15 -0.97
N LEU A 354 1.02 13.21 -1.35
CA LEU A 354 2.45 13.22 -1.64
C LEU A 354 3.17 14.16 -0.68
N VAL A 355 4.11 13.64 0.09
CA VAL A 355 4.95 14.40 1.02
C VAL A 355 6.41 14.29 0.59
N SER A 356 7.11 15.42 0.53
CA SER A 356 8.56 15.47 0.24
C SER A 356 8.98 14.76 -1.05
N SER A 357 8.09 14.69 -2.03
CA SER A 357 8.28 13.89 -3.25
C SER A 357 8.69 14.74 -4.46
N LYS A 358 9.28 14.09 -5.46
CA LYS A 358 9.65 14.72 -6.74
C LYS A 358 8.88 14.08 -7.88
N ILE A 359 8.13 14.88 -8.63
CA ILE A 359 7.30 14.39 -9.73
C ILE A 359 7.64 15.15 -11.00
N THR A 360 7.99 14.42 -12.07
CA THR A 360 8.31 15.04 -13.36
C THR A 360 7.03 15.36 -14.15
N ASN A 361 6.16 14.37 -14.39
CA ASN A 361 4.89 14.60 -15.08
C ASN A 361 3.73 14.03 -14.27
N LEU A 362 2.83 14.91 -13.85
CA LEU A 362 1.63 14.59 -13.09
C LEU A 362 0.39 14.82 -13.95
N GLN A 363 -0.50 13.84 -14.04
CA GLN A 363 -1.85 13.97 -14.58
C GLN A 363 -2.87 13.58 -13.51
N LEU A 364 -3.80 14.48 -13.23
CA LEU A 364 -4.92 14.28 -12.31
C LEU A 364 -6.23 14.46 -13.06
N SER A 365 -7.07 13.44 -13.12
CA SER A 365 -8.30 13.43 -13.92
C SER A 365 -9.46 12.70 -13.24
N LYS A 366 -10.65 12.76 -13.85
CA LYS A 366 -11.87 12.05 -13.47
C LYS A 366 -12.23 12.13 -11.99
N GLY A 367 -12.37 13.36 -11.49
CA GLY A 367 -12.82 13.66 -10.12
C GLY A 367 -11.86 13.24 -9.01
N SER A 368 -10.58 13.02 -9.34
CA SER A 368 -9.58 12.57 -8.38
C SER A 368 -9.11 13.69 -7.47
N VAL A 369 -8.56 13.31 -6.31
CA VAL A 369 -8.08 14.26 -5.30
C VAL A 369 -6.59 14.07 -5.06
N LEU A 370 -5.83 15.13 -5.22
CA LEU A 370 -4.40 15.17 -4.92
C LEU A 370 -4.13 16.13 -3.77
N LYS A 371 -3.31 15.71 -2.81
CA LYS A 371 -2.70 16.58 -1.79
C LYS A 371 -1.18 16.49 -1.92
N VAL A 372 -0.51 17.61 -2.03
CA VAL A 372 0.96 17.68 -2.18
C VAL A 372 1.54 18.63 -1.16
N LYS A 373 2.54 18.16 -0.41
CA LYS A 373 3.24 18.92 0.62
C LYS A 373 4.75 18.81 0.47
N ASN A 374 5.48 19.93 0.66
CA ASN A 374 6.95 19.97 0.68
C ASN A 374 7.61 19.33 -0.56
N SER A 375 6.95 19.36 -1.72
CA SER A 375 7.36 18.58 -2.90
C SER A 375 7.84 19.46 -4.06
N THR A 376 8.32 18.83 -5.13
CA THR A 376 8.60 19.49 -6.41
C THR A 376 7.80 18.82 -7.53
N LEU A 377 7.06 19.60 -8.31
CA LEU A 377 6.34 19.18 -9.51
C LEU A 377 6.93 19.90 -10.73
N MET A 378 7.43 19.17 -11.72
CA MET A 378 7.93 19.80 -12.95
C MET A 378 6.76 20.19 -13.86
N ASN A 379 5.93 19.22 -14.26
CA ASN A 379 4.72 19.45 -15.05
C ASN A 379 3.53 18.81 -14.33
N ALA A 380 2.47 19.58 -14.14
CA ALA A 380 1.22 19.11 -13.56
C ALA A 380 0.03 19.50 -14.45
N LYS A 381 -0.83 18.54 -14.75
CA LYS A 381 -2.12 18.73 -15.43
C LYS A 381 -3.24 18.28 -14.50
N VAL A 382 -4.19 19.17 -14.25
CA VAL A 382 -5.34 18.92 -13.36
C VAL A 382 -6.62 19.18 -14.16
N GLU A 383 -7.41 18.12 -14.37
CA GLU A 383 -8.58 18.16 -15.24
C GLU A 383 -9.78 17.36 -14.73
N ASP A 384 -10.91 17.44 -15.45
CA ASP A 384 -12.09 16.61 -15.27
C ASP A 384 -12.64 16.61 -13.84
N TYR A 385 -12.99 17.79 -13.33
CA TYR A 385 -13.54 18.03 -11.99
C TYR A 385 -12.63 17.58 -10.83
N SER A 386 -11.35 17.34 -11.10
CA SER A 386 -10.39 16.95 -10.06
C SER A 386 -10.00 18.12 -9.16
N ILE A 387 -9.47 17.79 -7.98
CA ILE A 387 -9.07 18.78 -6.98
C ILE A 387 -7.62 18.55 -6.55
N ALA A 388 -6.79 19.56 -6.68
CA ALA A 388 -5.42 19.56 -6.19
C ALA A 388 -5.21 20.53 -5.02
N TYR A 389 -4.68 20.05 -3.90
CA TYR A 389 -4.24 20.86 -2.77
C TYR A 389 -2.71 20.89 -2.75
N ILE A 390 -2.13 22.08 -2.89
CA ILE A 390 -0.69 22.30 -3.07
C ILE A 390 -0.17 23.15 -1.92
N PHE A 391 0.69 22.57 -1.08
CA PHE A 391 1.24 23.21 0.11
C PHE A 391 2.78 23.14 0.15
N LYS A 392 3.45 24.26 0.44
CA LYS A 392 4.93 24.33 0.47
C LYS A 392 5.64 23.63 -0.68
N THR A 393 5.05 23.70 -1.87
CA THR A 393 5.46 22.91 -3.03
C THR A 393 5.86 23.83 -4.17
N ASN A 394 6.94 23.47 -4.87
CA ASN A 394 7.38 24.18 -6.06
C ASN A 394 6.81 23.51 -7.30
N VAL A 395 6.09 24.25 -8.13
CA VAL A 395 5.50 23.78 -9.38
C VAL A 395 6.06 24.58 -10.54
N ASN A 396 6.74 23.93 -11.47
CA ASN A 396 7.32 24.62 -12.62
C ASN A 396 6.24 24.97 -13.67
N GLN A 397 5.38 24.02 -14.04
CA GLN A 397 4.22 24.29 -14.91
C GLN A 397 2.97 23.59 -14.37
N LEU A 398 1.89 24.36 -14.20
CA LEU A 398 0.55 23.85 -13.85
C LEU A 398 -0.44 24.20 -14.98
N SER A 399 -1.11 23.18 -15.51
CA SER A 399 -2.21 23.30 -16.48
C SER A 399 -3.51 22.85 -15.83
N VAL A 400 -4.56 23.66 -15.91
CA VAL A 400 -5.85 23.39 -15.26
C VAL A 400 -6.98 23.51 -16.27
N GLY A 401 -7.79 22.47 -16.44
CA GLY A 401 -8.99 22.46 -17.30
C GLY A 401 -10.20 21.91 -16.55
N ASN A 402 -11.30 22.65 -16.48
CA ASN A 402 -12.52 22.26 -15.73
C ASN A 402 -12.24 21.55 -14.37
N ALA A 403 -11.37 22.14 -13.55
CA ALA A 403 -10.91 21.55 -12.31
C ALA A 403 -10.54 22.63 -11.29
N LYS A 404 -10.30 22.22 -10.03
CA LYS A 404 -9.93 23.15 -8.96
C LYS A 404 -8.53 22.84 -8.43
N TYR A 405 -7.80 23.90 -8.10
CA TYR A 405 -6.59 23.79 -7.31
C TYR A 405 -6.59 24.84 -6.20
N TYR A 406 -5.98 24.50 -5.08
CA TYR A 406 -5.76 25.37 -3.95
C TYR A 406 -4.28 25.40 -3.66
N GLN A 407 -3.72 26.60 -3.53
CA GLN A 407 -2.31 26.80 -3.22
C GLN A 407 -2.14 27.54 -1.90
N LEU A 408 -1.23 27.07 -1.06
CA LEU A 408 -0.85 27.68 0.21
C LEU A 408 0.68 27.60 0.36
N GLU A 409 1.33 28.72 0.68
CA GLU A 409 2.79 28.81 0.86
C GLU A 409 3.60 28.12 -0.26
N SER A 410 3.07 28.08 -1.48
CA SER A 410 3.62 27.35 -2.63
C SER A 410 3.99 28.30 -3.76
N ASN A 411 4.92 27.88 -4.61
CA ASN A 411 5.38 28.67 -5.75
C ASN A 411 4.99 27.96 -7.06
N ILE A 412 4.23 28.64 -7.92
CA ILE A 412 3.88 28.18 -9.26
C ILE A 412 4.50 29.13 -10.28
N LYS A 413 5.48 28.65 -11.05
CA LYS A 413 6.21 29.50 -12.03
C LYS A 413 5.37 29.83 -13.27
N LYS A 414 4.68 28.84 -13.83
CA LYS A 414 3.79 29.02 -15.00
C LYS A 414 2.44 28.36 -14.76
N LEU A 415 1.38 29.14 -14.91
CA LEU A 415 -0.01 28.67 -14.83
C LEU A 415 -0.67 28.80 -16.22
N THR A 416 -1.32 27.75 -16.69
CA THR A 416 -2.08 27.75 -17.94
C THR A 416 -3.50 27.24 -17.68
N LYS A 417 -4.50 28.04 -18.08
CA LYS A 417 -5.90 27.61 -18.05
C LYS A 417 -6.24 27.02 -19.41
N LEU A 418 -6.71 25.78 -19.43
CA LEU A 418 -7.23 25.12 -20.62
C LEU A 418 -8.68 25.59 -20.80
N GLN A 419 -8.99 26.16 -21.96
CA GLN A 419 -10.38 26.51 -22.31
C GLN A 419 -11.15 25.22 -22.60
N GLU A 420 -12.43 25.20 -22.22
CA GLU A 420 -13.35 24.13 -22.60
C GLU A 420 -13.54 24.18 -24.12
N GLU A 421 -13.27 23.06 -24.81
CA GLU A 421 -13.76 22.82 -26.18
C GLU A 421 -15.15 22.22 -26.15
#